data_AF-A0A2S7ZLS5-F1
#
_entry.id   AF-A0A2S7ZLS5-F1
#
_cell.length_a   1.000
_cell.length_b   1.000
_cell.length_c   1.000
_cell.angle_alpha   90.00
_cell.angle_beta   90.00
_cell.angle_gamma   90.00
#
_symmetry.space_group_name_H-M   'P 1'
#
loop_
_entity.id
_entity.type
_entity.pdbx_description
1 polymer ?
#
loop_
_entity_poly.entity_id
_entity_poly.type
_entity_poly.pdbx_seq_one_letter_code
_entity_poly.pdbx_strand_id
1 'polypeptide(L)'
;MDRSIFIQDDDLKIEFTRTDLFDILPEDIERRGRIISALNKLEIQQDTLLHELDKYKAEIERLTNNADTIDYIIAVSSGVIAALIDSLWVGEFSFERGKAWSNQKVNEVVMKVAKSQGYKGNRLKGAIDRLEETFEIPSDNVWKGSDIGVSAKSHHLDDFAHHPTIIGLFFSILTQFTKEAYFSNSKGEFIPITISNGELIGHDIVHKFYAGTINWFFHLISDMSGSSKNAGAGMGIPGPLVSMLKEISGLPIIRNTNLSEFLHKIYREDRFDLRGELAVLHEIGRQALPVIINEVIVRASYFIRRLYSELKQHDSIRELNWKKIFPYNNRTINRMLTIATGTFIAVDLFDAGVRSAIKTGGAINPAFWGSFVLRVNFVGIGRFAIACYSDIKMGLKLKSTKTSFLATQMEYIYNLNAIVLYKQADMFIEARSVEKAISELENKAVEIECYYKNQLELIAGSLNNISEYSQLIENRNPGLKNQLLEILD
;
A
#
# COMPACT_ATOMS: atom_id res chain seq x y z
N MET A 1 -28.52 21.55 -54.38
CA MET A 1 -28.14 22.84 -55.01
C MET A 1 -28.17 22.61 -56.51
N ASP A 2 -28.85 23.49 -57.24
CA ASP A 2 -29.15 23.32 -58.67
C ASP A 2 -27.90 23.00 -59.50
N ARG A 3 -28.04 21.97 -60.35
CA ARG A 3 -26.93 21.31 -61.06
C ARG A 3 -26.67 21.85 -62.46
N SER A 4 -27.42 22.86 -62.92
CA SER A 4 -27.18 23.47 -64.22
C SER A 4 -27.28 25.00 -64.24
N ILE A 5 -26.40 25.60 -65.04
CA ILE A 5 -26.43 27.02 -65.41
C ILE A 5 -26.96 27.09 -66.84
N PHE A 6 -28.00 27.89 -67.04
CA PHE A 6 -28.68 28.06 -68.33
C PHE A 6 -28.41 29.46 -68.87
N ILE A 7 -27.86 29.57 -70.08
CA ILE A 7 -27.71 30.86 -70.78
C ILE A 7 -28.45 30.75 -72.11
N GLN A 8 -29.31 31.75 -72.38
CA GLN A 8 -30.12 31.84 -73.59
C GLN A 8 -29.86 33.20 -74.25
N ASP A 9 -29.39 33.16 -75.50
CA ASP A 9 -29.41 34.27 -76.46
C ASP A 9 -30.24 33.83 -77.67
N ASP A 10 -30.83 34.76 -78.42
CA ASP A 10 -32.04 34.55 -79.24
C ASP A 10 -31.96 33.45 -80.33
N ASP A 11 -30.78 32.88 -80.60
CA ASP A 11 -30.59 31.72 -81.51
C ASP A 11 -29.75 30.55 -80.93
N LEU A 12 -29.36 30.56 -79.63
CA LEU A 12 -28.58 29.47 -79.03
C LEU A 12 -28.92 29.22 -77.55
N LYS A 13 -29.19 27.94 -77.21
CA LYS A 13 -29.37 27.46 -75.84
C LYS A 13 -28.19 26.58 -75.43
N ILE A 14 -27.49 26.97 -74.37
CA ILE A 14 -26.41 26.17 -73.77
C ILE A 14 -26.74 25.91 -72.29
N GLU A 15 -26.77 24.63 -71.92
CA GLU A 15 -26.92 24.16 -70.55
C GLU A 15 -25.58 23.57 -70.06
N PHE A 16 -25.04 24.11 -68.97
CA PHE A 16 -23.83 23.59 -68.35
C PHE A 16 -24.19 22.73 -67.13
N THR A 17 -23.91 21.43 -67.16
CA THR A 17 -24.08 20.53 -66.01
C THR A 17 -22.76 20.34 -65.26
N ARG A 18 -22.70 20.74 -63.99
CA ARG A 18 -21.52 20.47 -63.15
C ARG A 18 -21.49 18.98 -62.78
N THR A 19 -20.44 18.28 -63.18
CA THR A 19 -20.17 16.90 -62.74
C THR A 19 -19.02 16.95 -61.74
N ASP A 20 -19.26 16.62 -60.47
CA ASP A 20 -18.19 16.48 -59.49
C ASP A 20 -17.40 15.19 -59.80
N LEU A 21 -16.08 15.31 -59.93
CA LEU A 21 -15.20 14.24 -60.44
C LEU A 21 -14.67 13.30 -59.34
N PHE A 22 -15.12 13.47 -58.09
CA PHE A 22 -14.53 12.84 -56.89
C PHE A 22 -15.56 12.19 -55.96
N ASP A 23 -16.56 11.50 -56.51
CA ASP A 23 -17.51 10.76 -55.67
C ASP A 23 -16.95 9.36 -55.33
N ILE A 24 -16.66 9.14 -54.04
CA ILE A 24 -16.36 7.80 -53.50
C ILE A 24 -17.55 6.88 -53.81
N LEU A 25 -17.29 5.68 -54.33
CA LEU A 25 -18.33 4.68 -54.62
C LEU A 25 -19.22 4.46 -53.38
N PRO A 26 -20.57 4.40 -53.51
CA PRO A 26 -21.47 4.20 -52.38
C PRO A 26 -21.14 2.98 -51.51
N GLU A 27 -20.66 1.89 -52.12
CA GLU A 27 -20.23 0.67 -51.42
C GLU A 27 -18.95 0.87 -50.57
N ASP A 28 -18.06 1.76 -51.00
CA ASP A 28 -16.81 2.08 -50.30
C ASP A 28 -17.03 3.05 -49.13
N ILE A 29 -18.12 3.84 -49.14
CA ILE A 29 -18.48 4.75 -48.04
C ILE A 29 -18.79 3.96 -46.76
N GLU A 30 -19.63 2.92 -46.85
CA GLU A 30 -20.01 2.11 -45.69
C GLU A 30 -18.82 1.31 -45.15
N ARG A 31 -18.01 0.76 -46.06
CA ARG A 31 -16.78 0.04 -45.70
C ARG A 31 -15.77 0.96 -45.02
N ARG A 32 -15.57 2.17 -45.53
CA ARG A 32 -14.69 3.19 -44.95
C ARG A 32 -15.18 3.61 -43.56
N GLY A 33 -16.49 3.81 -43.38
CA GLY A 33 -17.09 4.09 -42.07
C GLY A 33 -16.80 3.01 -41.02
N ARG A 34 -16.87 1.73 -41.40
CA ARG A 34 -16.47 0.60 -40.52
C ARG A 34 -14.98 0.62 -40.18
N ILE A 35 -14.12 0.91 -41.16
CA ILE A 35 -12.66 0.99 -40.96
C ILE A 35 -12.33 2.11 -39.97
N ILE A 36 -12.89 3.30 -40.15
CA ILE A 36 -12.66 4.45 -39.25
C ILE A 36 -13.12 4.12 -37.82
N SER A 37 -14.30 3.52 -37.67
CA SER A 37 -14.82 3.11 -36.36
C SER A 37 -13.90 2.08 -35.67
N ALA A 38 -13.43 1.08 -36.42
CA ALA A 38 -12.48 0.09 -35.92
C ALA A 38 -11.13 0.74 -35.55
N LEU A 39 -10.60 1.64 -36.38
CA LEU A 39 -9.37 2.39 -36.11
C LEU A 39 -9.47 3.19 -34.81
N ASN A 40 -10.54 3.97 -34.63
CA ASN A 40 -10.75 4.75 -33.41
C ASN A 40 -10.75 3.85 -32.15
N LYS A 41 -11.42 2.70 -32.23
CA LYS A 41 -11.44 1.74 -31.11
C LYS A 41 -10.06 1.17 -30.81
N LEU A 42 -9.32 0.76 -31.84
CA LEU A 42 -7.98 0.21 -31.69
C LEU A 42 -6.99 1.26 -31.17
N GLU A 43 -7.07 2.51 -31.63
CA GLU A 43 -6.21 3.60 -31.16
C GLU A 43 -6.46 3.91 -29.67
N ILE A 44 -7.72 3.94 -29.20
CA ILE A 44 -8.04 4.06 -27.76
C ILE A 44 -7.49 2.88 -26.95
N GLN A 45 -7.62 1.65 -27.48
CA GLN A 45 -7.06 0.46 -26.83
C GLN A 45 -5.53 0.52 -26.79
N GLN A 46 -4.88 1.05 -27.83
CA GLN A 46 -3.43 1.22 -27.91
C GLN A 46 -2.92 2.13 -26.79
N ASP A 47 -3.58 3.27 -26.57
CA ASP A 47 -3.22 4.21 -25.51
C ASP A 47 -3.40 3.60 -24.12
N THR A 48 -4.47 2.81 -23.93
CA THR A 48 -4.73 2.08 -22.69
C THR A 48 -3.61 1.09 -22.39
N LEU A 49 -3.25 0.26 -23.38
CA LEU A 49 -2.18 -0.73 -23.26
C LEU A 49 -0.82 -0.06 -23.01
N LEU A 50 -0.53 1.08 -23.65
CA LEU A 50 0.69 1.84 -23.42
C LEU A 50 0.81 2.29 -21.96
N HIS A 51 -0.27 2.85 -21.41
CA HIS A 51 -0.31 3.29 -20.02
C HIS A 51 -0.18 2.12 -19.03
N GLU A 52 -0.74 0.95 -19.34
CA GLU A 52 -0.52 -0.27 -18.54
C GLU A 52 0.93 -0.76 -18.60
N LEU A 53 1.55 -0.76 -19.78
CA LEU A 53 2.96 -1.11 -19.94
C LEU A 53 3.85 -0.19 -19.10
N ASP A 54 3.57 1.10 -19.04
CA ASP A 54 4.34 2.05 -18.24
C ASP A 54 4.17 1.82 -16.73
N LYS A 55 2.95 1.47 -16.26
CA LYS A 55 2.75 1.02 -14.87
C LYS A 55 3.57 -0.23 -14.56
N TYR A 56 3.56 -1.21 -15.46
CA TYR A 56 4.34 -2.44 -15.28
C TYR A 56 5.84 -2.16 -15.27
N LYS A 57 6.36 -1.29 -16.15
CA LYS A 57 7.78 -0.89 -16.14
C LYS A 57 8.17 -0.26 -14.81
N ALA A 58 7.39 0.69 -14.31
CA ALA A 58 7.64 1.34 -13.03
C ALA A 58 7.63 0.35 -11.87
N GLU A 59 6.71 -0.60 -11.87
CA GLU A 59 6.64 -1.64 -10.84
C GLU A 59 7.79 -2.66 -10.96
N ILE A 60 8.18 -3.04 -12.18
CA ILE A 60 9.35 -3.89 -12.43
C ILE A 60 10.62 -3.22 -11.91
N GLU A 61 10.80 -1.93 -12.16
CA GLU A 61 11.95 -1.17 -11.66
C GLU A 61 12.00 -1.18 -10.13
N ARG A 62 10.88 -0.90 -9.46
CA ARG A 62 10.76 -0.92 -8.00
C ARG A 62 11.02 -2.31 -7.39
N LEU A 63 10.61 -3.36 -8.10
CA LEU A 63 10.77 -4.76 -7.72
C LEU A 63 12.08 -5.38 -8.21
N THR A 64 12.93 -4.62 -8.89
CA THR A 64 14.26 -5.06 -9.30
C THR A 64 15.26 -4.65 -8.22
N ASN A 65 16.15 -5.58 -7.87
CA ASN A 65 17.22 -5.30 -6.93
C ASN A 65 18.38 -4.65 -7.70
N ASN A 66 18.68 -3.40 -7.36
CA ASN A 66 19.75 -2.61 -7.95
C ASN A 66 20.91 -2.38 -6.95
N ALA A 67 21.03 -3.23 -5.93
CA ALA A 67 22.13 -3.17 -4.96
C ALA A 67 23.45 -3.52 -5.64
N ASP A 68 24.48 -2.73 -5.34
CA ASP A 68 25.84 -3.00 -5.76
C ASP A 68 26.70 -3.59 -4.62
N THR A 69 27.98 -3.81 -4.89
CA THR A 69 28.93 -4.36 -3.91
C THR A 69 29.01 -3.54 -2.63
N ILE A 70 28.98 -2.21 -2.72
CA ILE A 70 29.07 -1.33 -1.55
C ILE A 70 27.79 -1.45 -0.71
N ASP A 71 26.62 -1.57 -1.34
CA ASP A 71 25.35 -1.79 -0.63
C ASP A 71 25.40 -3.09 0.18
N TYR A 72 25.96 -4.15 -0.39
CA TYR A 72 26.12 -5.43 0.32
C TYR A 72 27.17 -5.37 1.44
N ILE A 73 28.30 -4.70 1.22
CA ILE A 73 29.32 -4.49 2.26
C ILE A 73 28.70 -3.74 3.46
N ILE A 74 27.94 -2.68 3.20
CA ILE A 74 27.25 -1.91 4.25
C ILE A 74 26.26 -2.80 4.99
N ALA A 75 25.45 -3.58 4.27
CA ALA A 75 24.48 -4.48 4.88
C ALA A 75 25.14 -5.50 5.82
N VAL A 76 26.18 -6.20 5.34
CA VAL A 76 26.93 -7.18 6.14
C VAL A 76 27.59 -6.50 7.35
N SER A 77 28.27 -5.37 7.14
CA SER A 77 28.96 -4.63 8.21
C SER A 77 27.99 -4.16 9.28
N SER A 78 26.83 -3.63 8.87
CA SER A 78 25.76 -3.23 9.79
C SER A 78 25.25 -4.41 10.63
N GLY A 79 25.08 -5.58 10.00
CA GLY A 79 24.69 -6.80 10.71
C GLY A 79 25.72 -7.23 11.75
N VAL A 80 27.01 -7.16 11.42
CA VAL A 80 28.11 -7.44 12.37
C VAL A 80 28.12 -6.43 13.52
N ILE A 81 27.99 -5.13 13.24
CA ILE A 81 27.91 -4.07 14.26
C ILE A 81 26.75 -4.33 15.22
N ALA A 82 25.58 -4.67 14.68
CA ALA A 82 24.41 -5.00 15.50
C ALA A 82 24.66 -6.22 16.40
N ALA A 83 25.33 -7.25 15.90
CA ALA A 83 25.70 -8.43 16.69
C ALA A 83 26.69 -8.10 17.81
N LEU A 84 27.65 -7.21 17.54
CA LEU A 84 28.58 -6.73 18.57
C LEU A 84 27.85 -5.93 19.65
N ILE A 85 26.92 -5.05 19.26
CA ILE A 85 26.10 -4.28 20.21
C ILE A 85 25.25 -5.22 21.05
N ASP A 86 24.64 -6.23 20.45
CA ASP A 86 23.85 -7.22 21.18
C ASP A 86 24.71 -7.97 22.21
N SER A 87 25.82 -8.57 21.75
CA SER A 87 26.72 -9.36 22.57
C SER A 87 27.33 -8.56 23.74
N LEU A 88 27.67 -7.29 23.52
CA LEU A 88 28.34 -6.44 24.52
C LEU A 88 27.37 -5.68 25.43
N TRP A 89 26.20 -5.28 24.93
CA TRP A 89 25.31 -4.33 25.63
C TRP A 89 23.97 -4.94 26.05
N VAL A 90 23.44 -5.90 25.28
CA VAL A 90 22.19 -6.60 25.59
C VAL A 90 22.48 -7.81 26.47
N GLY A 91 23.35 -8.72 26.01
CA GLY A 91 23.74 -9.92 26.75
C GLY A 91 22.57 -10.86 27.06
N GLU A 92 22.68 -11.65 28.15
CA GLU A 92 21.64 -12.61 28.52
C GLU A 92 20.33 -11.91 28.88
N PHE A 93 19.21 -12.39 28.34
CA PHE A 93 17.87 -12.14 28.88
C PHE A 93 17.85 -12.49 30.37
N SER A 94 17.41 -11.55 31.19
CA SER A 94 17.31 -11.74 32.64
C SER A 94 16.00 -11.16 33.14
N PHE A 95 15.08 -12.06 33.50
CA PHE A 95 13.84 -11.67 34.12
C PHE A 95 14.07 -10.93 35.45
N GLU A 96 15.11 -11.29 36.21
CA GLU A 96 15.48 -10.62 37.46
C GLU A 96 15.88 -9.16 37.24
N ARG A 97 16.73 -8.89 36.24
CA ARG A 97 17.11 -7.52 35.87
C ARG A 97 15.89 -6.71 35.42
N GLY A 98 15.05 -7.31 34.57
CA GLY A 98 13.79 -6.70 34.15
C GLY A 98 12.88 -6.38 35.35
N LYS A 99 12.74 -7.30 36.31
CA LYS A 99 11.95 -7.11 37.53
C LYS A 99 12.55 -6.03 38.43
N ALA A 100 13.87 -5.96 38.57
CA ALA A 100 14.52 -4.91 39.35
C ALA A 100 14.22 -3.53 38.74
N TRP A 101 14.34 -3.40 37.42
CA TRP A 101 14.01 -2.16 36.69
C TRP A 101 12.52 -1.81 36.80
N SER A 102 11.62 -2.76 36.56
CA SER A 102 10.18 -2.50 36.59
C SER A 102 9.66 -2.19 37.99
N ASN A 103 10.15 -2.89 39.02
CA ASN A 103 9.86 -2.58 40.42
C ASN A 103 10.27 -1.14 40.77
N GLN A 104 11.48 -0.73 40.38
CA GLN A 104 11.94 0.65 40.61
C GLN A 104 11.02 1.66 39.91
N LYS A 105 10.72 1.46 38.63
CA LYS A 105 9.90 2.39 37.85
C LYS A 105 8.46 2.49 38.34
N VAL A 106 7.84 1.36 38.67
CA VAL A 106 6.50 1.33 39.25
C VAL A 106 6.49 2.08 40.58
N ASN A 107 7.44 1.82 41.48
CA ASN A 107 7.55 2.54 42.75
C ASN A 107 7.77 4.06 42.57
N GLU A 108 8.57 4.48 41.60
CA GLU A 108 8.76 5.90 41.26
C GLU A 108 7.45 6.57 40.80
N VAL A 109 6.65 5.87 40.00
CA VAL A 109 5.33 6.34 39.55
C VAL A 109 4.38 6.51 40.73
N VAL A 110 4.25 5.49 41.58
CA VAL A 110 3.39 5.55 42.78
C VAL A 110 3.81 6.70 43.68
N MET A 111 5.12 6.85 43.96
CA MET A 111 5.65 7.95 44.75
C MET A 111 5.35 9.32 44.13
N LYS A 112 5.50 9.46 42.80
CA LYS A 112 5.23 10.72 42.09
C LYS A 112 3.76 11.09 42.16
N VAL A 113 2.88 10.12 41.93
CA VAL A 113 1.42 10.33 41.97
C VAL A 113 0.98 10.65 43.39
N ALA A 114 1.39 9.89 44.40
CA ALA A 114 1.09 10.19 45.80
C ALA A 114 1.52 11.61 46.19
N LYS A 115 2.72 12.05 45.77
CA LYS A 115 3.20 13.42 46.01
C LYS A 115 2.32 14.47 45.35
N SER A 116 1.86 14.24 44.11
CA SER A 116 0.87 15.12 43.46
C SER A 116 -0.49 15.15 44.17
N GLN A 117 -0.82 14.09 44.91
CA GLN A 117 -2.03 13.96 45.75
C GLN A 117 -1.82 14.38 47.21
N GLY A 118 -0.76 15.17 47.47
CA GLY A 118 -0.50 15.79 48.76
C GLY A 118 0.32 14.95 49.75
N TYR A 119 0.85 13.78 49.34
CA TYR A 119 1.75 13.01 50.19
C TYR A 119 3.08 13.76 50.40
N LYS A 120 3.39 14.10 51.66
CA LYS A 120 4.62 14.83 52.04
C LYS A 120 5.77 13.92 52.47
N GLY A 121 5.53 12.61 52.60
CA GLY A 121 6.54 11.66 53.04
C GLY A 121 7.45 11.18 51.90
N ASN A 122 8.41 10.32 52.27
CA ASN A 122 9.41 9.75 51.36
C ASN A 122 9.45 8.21 51.40
N ARG A 123 8.46 7.55 52.02
CA ARG A 123 8.39 6.09 52.13
C ARG A 123 7.31 5.57 51.19
N LEU A 124 7.64 4.55 50.40
CA LEU A 124 6.68 3.89 49.49
C LEU A 124 5.42 3.43 50.21
N LYS A 125 5.56 2.82 51.39
CA LYS A 125 4.42 2.42 52.22
C LYS A 125 3.42 3.57 52.42
N GLY A 126 3.91 4.74 52.84
CA GLY A 126 3.04 5.89 53.11
C GLY A 126 2.46 6.51 51.83
N ALA A 127 3.16 6.39 50.70
CA ALA A 127 2.62 6.78 49.41
C ALA A 127 1.45 5.87 48.99
N ILE A 128 1.60 4.56 49.16
CA ILE A 128 0.54 3.57 48.91
C ILE A 128 -0.62 3.80 49.88
N ASP A 129 -0.36 3.87 51.20
CA ASP A 129 -1.38 4.16 52.24
C ASP A 129 -2.23 5.38 51.84
N ARG A 130 -1.57 6.49 51.45
CA ARG A 130 -2.25 7.72 51.07
C ARG A 130 -3.17 7.53 49.87
N LEU A 131 -2.72 6.81 48.85
CA LEU A 131 -3.51 6.58 47.64
C LEU A 131 -4.66 5.60 47.90
N GLU A 132 -4.40 4.51 48.63
CA GLU A 132 -5.42 3.53 49.06
C GLU A 132 -6.55 4.23 49.86
N GLU A 133 -6.22 5.08 50.83
CA GLU A 133 -7.20 5.83 51.64
C GLU A 133 -7.95 6.92 50.87
N THR A 134 -7.34 7.50 49.83
CA THR A 134 -7.94 8.60 49.07
C THR A 134 -8.83 8.09 47.94
N PHE A 135 -8.45 6.96 47.33
CA PHE A 135 -9.05 6.45 46.11
C PHE A 135 -9.56 5.03 46.27
N GLU A 136 -10.51 4.83 47.19
CA GLU A 136 -11.16 3.54 47.41
C GLU A 136 -12.15 3.21 46.30
N ILE A 137 -12.20 1.95 45.84
CA ILE A 137 -13.24 1.50 44.89
C ILE A 137 -14.24 0.55 45.56
N PRO A 138 -15.52 0.55 45.12
CA PRO A 138 -16.56 -0.26 45.75
C PRO A 138 -16.30 -1.77 45.76
N SER A 139 -15.61 -2.31 44.75
CA SER A 139 -15.45 -3.75 44.54
C SER A 139 -14.27 -4.37 45.32
N ASP A 140 -13.35 -3.56 45.83
CA ASP A 140 -12.04 -3.99 46.34
C ASP A 140 -12.12 -5.09 47.42
N ASN A 141 -13.14 -5.03 48.27
CA ASN A 141 -13.26 -5.90 49.43
C ASN A 141 -14.52 -6.78 49.46
N VAL A 142 -15.39 -6.70 48.45
CA VAL A 142 -16.71 -7.39 48.48
C VAL A 142 -16.59 -8.90 48.33
N TRP A 143 -15.46 -9.40 47.85
CA TRP A 143 -15.16 -10.82 47.79
C TRP A 143 -14.91 -11.43 49.19
N LYS A 144 -14.60 -10.62 50.21
CA LYS A 144 -14.32 -11.13 51.57
C LYS A 144 -15.56 -11.76 52.17
N GLY A 145 -15.49 -13.06 52.46
CA GLY A 145 -16.62 -13.82 53.00
C GLY A 145 -17.59 -14.35 51.94
N SER A 146 -17.33 -14.09 50.65
CA SER A 146 -18.03 -14.75 49.55
C SER A 146 -17.29 -16.04 49.17
N ASP A 147 -17.98 -17.18 49.20
CA ASP A 147 -17.39 -18.50 48.87
C ASP A 147 -17.33 -18.72 47.34
N ILE A 148 -16.56 -17.86 46.65
CA ILE A 148 -16.53 -17.78 45.17
C ILE A 148 -15.17 -18.18 44.56
N GLY A 149 -14.24 -18.64 45.39
CA GLY A 149 -12.89 -19.02 44.96
C GLY A 149 -11.93 -17.85 44.73
N VAL A 150 -12.24 -16.65 45.21
CA VAL A 150 -11.39 -15.45 45.17
C VAL A 150 -10.65 -15.28 46.50
N SER A 151 -9.41 -14.80 46.45
CA SER A 151 -8.55 -14.64 47.64
C SER A 151 -7.81 -13.30 47.63
N ALA A 152 -7.25 -12.89 48.77
CA ALA A 152 -6.38 -11.70 48.86
C ALA A 152 -5.20 -11.74 47.85
N LYS A 153 -4.75 -12.93 47.44
CA LYS A 153 -3.67 -13.09 46.47
C LYS A 153 -4.13 -13.09 45.01
N SER A 154 -5.42 -13.16 44.74
CA SER A 154 -5.97 -13.27 43.39
C SER A 154 -6.99 -12.20 43.04
N HIS A 155 -7.56 -11.48 44.02
CA HIS A 155 -8.66 -10.55 43.75
C HIS A 155 -8.34 -9.47 42.70
N HIS A 156 -7.12 -8.91 42.62
CA HIS A 156 -6.78 -7.98 41.54
C HIS A 156 -6.79 -8.61 40.13
N LEU A 157 -6.64 -9.94 40.03
CA LEU A 157 -6.79 -10.69 38.77
C LEU A 157 -8.26 -11.11 38.56
N ASP A 158 -8.98 -11.37 39.65
CA ASP A 158 -10.34 -11.89 39.58
C ASP A 158 -11.37 -10.79 39.36
N ASP A 159 -11.19 -9.63 39.98
CA ASP A 159 -12.03 -8.45 39.83
C ASP A 159 -11.62 -7.71 38.56
N PHE A 160 -12.52 -7.64 37.59
CA PHE A 160 -12.25 -6.93 36.35
C PHE A 160 -12.04 -5.42 36.58
N ALA A 161 -12.52 -4.84 37.68
CA ALA A 161 -12.22 -3.44 38.00
C ALA A 161 -10.73 -3.21 38.32
N HIS A 162 -9.92 -4.23 38.61
CA HIS A 162 -8.47 -4.08 38.83
C HIS A 162 -7.63 -4.20 37.56
N HIS A 163 -8.27 -4.34 36.40
CA HIS A 163 -7.59 -4.50 35.13
C HIS A 163 -7.27 -3.16 34.46
N PRO A 164 -6.01 -2.83 34.13
CA PRO A 164 -5.63 -1.61 33.42
C PRO A 164 -5.94 -1.70 31.92
N THR A 165 -7.21 -1.97 31.58
CA THR A 165 -7.72 -2.16 30.21
C THR A 165 -9.00 -1.33 30.00
N ILE A 166 -9.45 -1.22 28.76
CA ILE A 166 -10.74 -0.60 28.44
C ILE A 166 -11.90 -1.40 29.06
N ILE A 167 -11.75 -2.71 29.16
CA ILE A 167 -12.76 -3.59 29.77
C ILE A 167 -12.78 -3.39 31.30
N GLY A 168 -11.62 -3.26 31.94
CA GLY A 168 -11.58 -2.94 33.37
C GLY A 168 -12.17 -1.57 33.70
N LEU A 169 -11.89 -0.56 32.86
CA LEU A 169 -12.56 0.75 32.95
C LEU A 169 -14.08 0.61 32.79
N PHE A 170 -14.52 -0.15 31.80
CA PHE A 170 -15.95 -0.42 31.59
C PHE A 170 -16.59 -1.05 32.83
N PHE A 171 -15.96 -2.07 33.43
CA PHE A 171 -16.50 -2.72 34.64
C PHE A 171 -16.49 -1.80 35.86
N SER A 172 -15.48 -0.94 36.02
CA SER A 172 -15.48 0.07 37.08
C SER A 172 -16.63 1.06 36.95
N ILE A 173 -16.89 1.56 35.73
CA ILE A 173 -18.05 2.41 35.44
C ILE A 173 -19.35 1.62 35.66
N LEU A 174 -19.44 0.39 35.17
CA LEU A 174 -20.62 -0.45 35.30
C LEU A 174 -21.01 -0.65 36.77
N THR A 175 -20.04 -0.93 37.64
CA THR A 175 -20.23 -1.05 39.10
C THR A 175 -20.89 0.18 39.70
N GLN A 176 -20.55 1.40 39.24
CA GLN A 176 -21.17 2.64 39.71
C GLN A 176 -22.65 2.76 39.32
N PHE A 177 -23.07 2.10 38.24
CA PHE A 177 -24.46 2.10 37.78
C PHE A 177 -25.28 0.94 38.35
N THR A 178 -24.70 -0.26 38.42
CA THR A 178 -25.42 -1.49 38.80
C THR A 178 -25.33 -1.81 40.29
N LYS A 179 -24.35 -1.24 41.00
CA LYS A 179 -23.98 -1.64 42.37
C LYS A 179 -23.60 -3.13 42.45
N GLU A 180 -23.00 -3.64 41.39
CA GLU A 180 -22.42 -4.98 41.33
C GLU A 180 -20.92 -4.90 41.03
N ALA A 181 -20.13 -5.73 41.69
CA ALA A 181 -18.74 -6.00 41.35
C ALA A 181 -18.66 -7.27 40.49
N TYR A 182 -17.77 -7.31 39.51
CA TYR A 182 -17.77 -8.34 38.48
C TYR A 182 -16.47 -9.15 38.50
N PHE A 183 -16.57 -10.39 38.98
CA PHE A 183 -15.41 -11.27 39.14
C PHE A 183 -15.38 -12.38 38.08
N SER A 184 -14.19 -12.88 37.80
CA SER A 184 -13.97 -14.16 37.13
C SER A 184 -12.99 -15.00 37.92
N ASN A 185 -13.42 -16.14 38.48
CA ASN A 185 -12.55 -16.97 39.33
C ASN A 185 -11.57 -17.84 38.52
N SER A 186 -10.80 -18.69 39.20
CA SER A 186 -9.80 -19.56 38.56
C SER A 186 -10.37 -20.60 37.59
N LYS A 187 -11.68 -20.86 37.65
CA LYS A 187 -12.39 -21.75 36.72
C LYS A 187 -12.97 -21.00 35.52
N GLY A 188 -12.79 -19.68 35.45
CA GLY A 188 -13.37 -18.83 34.40
C GLY A 188 -14.87 -18.55 34.61
N GLU A 189 -15.43 -18.87 35.78
CA GLU A 189 -16.82 -18.57 36.11
C GLU A 189 -16.97 -17.06 36.31
N PHE A 190 -17.92 -16.44 35.61
CA PHE A 190 -18.25 -15.02 35.77
C PHE A 190 -19.27 -14.85 36.90
N ILE A 191 -18.92 -14.05 37.91
CA ILE A 191 -19.62 -13.96 39.19
C ILE A 191 -19.86 -12.48 39.54
N PRO A 192 -21.07 -11.94 39.31
CA PRO A 192 -21.45 -10.64 39.84
C PRO A 192 -21.75 -10.74 41.35
N ILE A 193 -21.28 -9.77 42.13
CA ILE A 193 -21.53 -9.66 43.58
C ILE A 193 -22.17 -8.30 43.87
N THR A 194 -23.34 -8.31 44.49
CA THR A 194 -24.03 -7.09 44.90
C THR A 194 -23.29 -6.36 46.02
N ILE A 195 -23.13 -5.06 45.88
CA ILE A 195 -22.46 -4.19 46.85
C ILE A 195 -23.48 -3.63 47.83
N SER A 196 -23.40 -4.07 49.08
CA SER A 196 -24.33 -3.64 50.15
C SER A 196 -24.05 -2.24 50.69
N ASN A 197 -22.78 -1.81 50.72
CA ASN A 197 -22.40 -0.46 51.13
C ASN A 197 -22.28 0.47 49.92
N GLY A 198 -23.21 1.41 49.78
CA GLY A 198 -23.26 2.36 48.66
C GLY A 198 -22.42 3.63 48.84
N GLU A 199 -21.64 3.79 49.91
CA GLU A 199 -20.87 5.02 50.20
C GLU A 199 -19.90 5.41 49.07
N LEU A 200 -19.33 4.42 48.38
CA LEU A 200 -18.40 4.62 47.26
C LEU A 200 -19.11 4.68 45.89
N ILE A 201 -20.46 4.70 45.87
CA ILE A 201 -21.27 4.81 44.65
C ILE A 201 -21.68 6.28 44.45
N GLY A 202 -21.36 6.83 43.27
CA GLY A 202 -21.72 8.20 42.92
C GLY A 202 -23.23 8.48 43.02
N HIS A 203 -23.58 9.64 43.57
CA HIS A 203 -24.97 10.02 43.81
C HIS A 203 -25.71 10.52 42.56
N ASP A 204 -24.98 10.95 41.54
CA ASP A 204 -25.50 11.32 40.22
C ASP A 204 -24.61 10.77 39.09
N ILE A 205 -25.02 11.01 37.83
CA ILE A 205 -24.32 10.51 36.65
C ILE A 205 -22.86 11.03 36.60
N VAL A 206 -22.63 12.29 36.92
CA VAL A 206 -21.29 12.90 36.85
C VAL A 206 -20.37 12.28 37.90
N HIS A 207 -20.86 12.13 39.14
CA HIS A 207 -20.12 11.51 40.23
C HIS A 207 -19.86 10.01 39.97
N LYS A 208 -20.81 9.29 39.35
CA LYS A 208 -20.61 7.90 38.93
C LYS A 208 -19.50 7.78 37.89
N PHE A 209 -19.47 8.67 36.89
CA PHE A 209 -18.37 8.68 35.93
C PHE A 209 -17.04 9.07 36.58
N TYR A 210 -17.01 10.08 37.44
CA TYR A 210 -15.79 10.47 38.15
C TYR A 210 -15.23 9.32 39.00
N ALA A 211 -16.09 8.64 39.78
CA ALA A 211 -15.70 7.49 40.59
C ALA A 211 -15.28 6.28 39.74
N GLY A 212 -16.02 5.98 38.67
CA GLY A 212 -15.70 4.86 37.77
C GLY A 212 -14.52 5.10 36.83
N THR A 213 -13.97 6.32 36.77
CA THR A 213 -12.85 6.67 35.86
C THR A 213 -11.64 7.20 36.63
N ILE A 214 -11.77 8.37 37.26
CA ILE A 214 -10.66 9.09 37.90
C ILE A 214 -10.24 8.37 39.18
N ASN A 215 -11.21 8.04 40.03
CA ASN A 215 -10.95 7.35 41.29
C ASN A 215 -10.39 5.94 41.05
N TRP A 216 -11.02 5.19 40.13
CA TRP A 216 -10.51 3.93 39.60
C TRP A 216 -9.05 4.01 39.11
N PHE A 217 -8.72 5.01 38.29
CA PHE A 217 -7.37 5.16 37.75
C PHE A 217 -6.32 5.34 38.86
N PHE A 218 -6.61 6.16 39.87
CA PHE A 218 -5.70 6.36 41.00
C PHE A 218 -5.64 5.14 41.93
N HIS A 219 -6.73 4.38 42.06
CA HIS A 219 -6.74 3.08 42.75
C HIS A 219 -5.80 2.06 42.08
N LEU A 220 -5.87 1.92 40.75
CA LEU A 220 -4.91 1.05 40.04
C LEU A 220 -3.44 1.49 40.25
N ILE A 221 -3.21 2.79 40.43
CA ILE A 221 -1.88 3.33 40.74
C ILE A 221 -1.42 2.97 42.16
N SER A 222 -2.30 2.88 43.18
CA SER A 222 -1.84 2.34 44.46
C SER A 222 -1.43 0.89 44.32
N ASP A 223 -2.23 0.11 43.60
CA ASP A 223 -2.14 -1.35 43.62
C ASP A 223 -0.99 -1.91 42.78
N MET A 224 -0.46 -1.14 41.81
CA MET A 224 0.69 -1.56 41.00
C MET A 224 1.94 -1.88 41.83
N SER A 225 2.13 -1.22 42.98
CA SER A 225 3.24 -1.48 43.91
C SER A 225 2.88 -2.49 45.00
N GLY A 226 1.76 -3.21 44.88
CA GLY A 226 1.19 -4.03 45.95
C GLY A 226 0.52 -3.17 47.02
N SER A 227 0.30 -3.73 48.21
CA SER A 227 -0.40 -3.02 49.28
C SER A 227 0.54 -2.33 50.26
N SER A 228 -0.01 -1.37 51.00
CA SER A 228 0.66 -0.72 52.14
C SER A 228 1.35 -1.68 53.13
N LYS A 229 0.71 -2.82 53.43
CA LYS A 229 1.23 -3.85 54.34
C LYS A 229 2.46 -4.56 53.79
N ASN A 230 2.57 -4.66 52.47
CA ASN A 230 3.67 -5.34 51.76
C ASN A 230 4.19 -4.45 50.62
N ALA A 231 4.54 -3.20 50.93
CA ALA A 231 4.91 -2.20 49.92
C ALA A 231 6.05 -2.68 49.01
N GLY A 232 5.82 -2.71 47.70
CA GLY A 232 6.77 -3.19 46.70
C GLY A 232 6.90 -4.71 46.60
N ALA A 233 6.23 -5.49 47.47
CA ALA A 233 6.32 -6.96 47.51
C ALA A 233 4.95 -7.67 47.51
N GLY A 234 3.86 -6.92 47.60
CA GLY A 234 2.48 -7.40 47.41
C GLY A 234 2.24 -7.94 46.00
N MET A 235 1.03 -8.41 45.72
CA MET A 235 0.72 -9.05 44.43
C MET A 235 0.88 -8.13 43.23
N GLY A 236 0.74 -6.81 43.38
CA GLY A 236 0.60 -5.91 42.23
C GLY A 236 -0.78 -6.05 41.59
N ILE A 237 -1.09 -5.29 40.54
CA ILE A 237 -2.22 -5.57 39.62
C ILE A 237 -1.73 -6.42 38.45
N PRO A 238 -2.59 -7.17 37.76
CA PRO A 238 -2.25 -7.72 36.44
C PRO A 238 -1.87 -6.58 35.49
N GLY A 239 -0.91 -6.83 34.59
CA GLY A 239 -0.64 -5.89 33.52
C GLY A 239 -1.68 -6.03 32.39
N PRO A 240 -1.65 -5.12 31.40
CA PRO A 240 -2.66 -5.12 30.34
C PRO A 240 -2.77 -6.43 29.56
N LEU A 241 -1.67 -7.19 29.39
CA LEU A 241 -1.71 -8.46 28.66
C LEU A 241 -2.38 -9.56 29.49
N VAL A 242 -1.98 -9.73 30.75
CA VAL A 242 -2.58 -10.72 31.64
C VAL A 242 -4.05 -10.39 31.88
N SER A 243 -4.38 -9.11 32.09
CA SER A 243 -5.76 -8.65 32.22
C SER A 243 -6.62 -8.98 31.00
N MET A 244 -6.13 -8.65 29.79
CA MET A 244 -6.85 -8.97 28.56
C MET A 244 -7.06 -10.48 28.40
N LEU A 245 -6.02 -11.29 28.65
CA LEU A 245 -6.15 -12.75 28.59
C LEU A 245 -7.13 -13.28 29.63
N LYS A 246 -7.18 -12.66 30.82
CA LYS A 246 -8.11 -13.03 31.89
C LYS A 246 -9.55 -12.68 31.52
N GLU A 247 -9.79 -11.49 30.97
CA GLU A 247 -11.10 -11.08 30.43
C GLU A 247 -11.59 -12.03 29.34
N ILE A 248 -10.71 -12.37 28.40
CA ILE A 248 -10.98 -13.35 27.34
C ILE A 248 -11.28 -14.73 27.93
N SER A 249 -10.55 -15.14 28.97
CA SER A 249 -10.77 -16.43 29.63
C SER A 249 -12.14 -16.54 30.30
N GLY A 250 -12.77 -15.43 30.68
CA GLY A 250 -14.12 -15.39 31.24
C GLY A 250 -15.25 -15.50 30.20
N LEU A 251 -14.94 -15.45 28.90
CA LEU A 251 -15.96 -15.53 27.85
C LEU A 251 -16.58 -16.94 27.79
N PRO A 252 -17.90 -17.09 27.53
CA PRO A 252 -18.58 -18.40 27.50
C PRO A 252 -17.94 -19.45 26.58
N ILE A 253 -17.31 -19.00 25.49
CA ILE A 253 -16.66 -19.87 24.50
C ILE A 253 -15.29 -20.39 25.00
N ILE A 254 -14.63 -19.64 25.90
CA ILE A 254 -13.24 -19.89 26.33
C ILE A 254 -13.17 -20.37 27.78
N ARG A 255 -14.19 -20.10 28.61
CA ARG A 255 -14.21 -20.44 30.05
C ARG A 255 -13.99 -21.91 30.38
N ASN A 256 -14.29 -22.81 29.45
CA ASN A 256 -14.10 -24.25 29.63
C ASN A 256 -12.67 -24.72 29.30
N THR A 257 -11.77 -23.80 28.94
CA THR A 257 -10.34 -24.09 28.70
C THR A 257 -9.53 -23.87 29.97
N ASN A 258 -8.31 -24.40 30.01
CA ASN A 258 -7.40 -24.22 31.15
C ASN A 258 -6.74 -22.83 31.21
N LEU A 259 -7.20 -21.86 30.39
CA LEU A 259 -6.59 -20.54 30.31
C LEU A 259 -6.72 -19.77 31.63
N SER A 260 -7.91 -19.73 32.25
CA SER A 260 -8.09 -19.01 33.53
C SER A 260 -7.23 -19.62 34.64
N GLU A 261 -7.18 -20.95 34.72
CA GLU A 261 -6.35 -21.67 35.70
C GLU A 261 -4.85 -21.38 35.49
N PHE A 262 -4.40 -21.40 34.24
CA PHE A 262 -3.02 -21.06 33.89
C PHE A 262 -2.67 -19.61 34.28
N LEU A 263 -3.55 -18.65 33.99
CA LEU A 263 -3.36 -17.25 34.37
C LEU A 263 -3.30 -17.07 35.89
N HIS A 264 -4.13 -17.79 36.65
CA HIS A 264 -4.03 -17.80 38.11
C HIS A 264 -2.68 -18.32 38.59
N LYS A 265 -2.19 -19.41 37.99
CA LYS A 265 -0.92 -20.01 38.36
C LYS A 265 0.22 -19.02 38.17
N ILE A 266 0.36 -18.45 36.96
CA ILE A 266 1.46 -17.52 36.68
C ILE A 266 1.35 -16.23 37.52
N TYR A 267 0.14 -15.74 37.74
CA TYR A 267 -0.06 -14.52 38.51
C TYR A 267 0.29 -14.73 39.99
N ARG A 268 -0.21 -15.81 40.60
CA ARG A 268 -0.09 -16.07 42.05
C ARG A 268 1.24 -16.71 42.44
N GLU A 269 1.65 -17.75 41.70
CA GLU A 269 2.83 -18.54 42.01
C GLU A 269 4.08 -17.86 41.48
N ASP A 270 4.07 -17.47 40.20
CA ASP A 270 5.24 -16.86 39.54
C ASP A 270 5.33 -15.34 39.75
N ARG A 271 4.35 -14.74 40.45
CA ARG A 271 4.27 -13.29 40.69
C ARG A 271 4.35 -12.48 39.39
N PHE A 272 3.70 -12.99 38.34
CA PHE A 272 3.66 -12.38 37.03
C PHE A 272 2.55 -11.33 36.94
N ASP A 273 2.78 -10.23 37.65
CA ASP A 273 1.94 -9.04 37.69
C ASP A 273 2.39 -8.00 36.65
N LEU A 274 1.85 -6.78 36.69
CA LEU A 274 2.26 -5.66 35.83
C LEU A 274 3.79 -5.47 35.81
N ARG A 275 4.47 -5.67 36.95
CA ARG A 275 5.93 -5.55 37.04
C ARG A 275 6.62 -6.70 36.31
N GLY A 276 6.05 -7.90 36.33
CA GLY A 276 6.48 -9.04 35.51
C GLY A 276 6.33 -8.79 34.01
N GLU A 277 5.18 -8.28 33.57
CA GLU A 277 4.98 -7.91 32.16
C GLU A 277 5.97 -6.82 31.71
N LEU A 278 6.12 -5.76 32.50
CA LEU A 278 7.08 -4.69 32.23
C LEU A 278 8.53 -5.18 32.23
N ALA A 279 8.86 -6.19 33.04
CA ALA A 279 10.19 -6.81 33.06
C ALA A 279 10.49 -7.51 31.73
N VAL A 280 9.53 -8.28 31.21
CA VAL A 280 9.65 -8.94 29.90
C VAL A 280 9.74 -7.89 28.79
N LEU A 281 8.88 -6.88 28.80
CA LEU A 281 8.90 -5.79 27.82
C LEU A 281 10.21 -4.99 27.85
N HIS A 282 10.78 -4.77 29.03
CA HIS A 282 12.08 -4.12 29.18
C HIS A 282 13.19 -4.92 28.49
N GLU A 283 13.25 -6.24 28.73
CA GLU A 283 14.25 -7.10 28.12
C GLU A 283 14.06 -7.25 26.60
N ILE A 284 12.81 -7.36 26.13
CA ILE A 284 12.49 -7.29 24.69
C ILE A 284 12.95 -5.94 24.11
N GLY A 285 12.72 -4.84 24.83
CA GLY A 285 13.17 -3.50 24.42
C GLY A 285 14.68 -3.40 24.32
N ARG A 286 15.44 -4.04 25.23
CA ARG A 286 16.90 -4.14 25.14
C ARG A 286 17.32 -4.91 23.89
N GLN A 287 16.69 -6.06 23.60
CA GLN A 287 16.94 -6.83 22.39
C GLN A 287 16.57 -6.08 21.09
N ALA A 288 15.59 -5.18 21.14
CA ALA A 288 15.19 -4.39 19.97
C ALA A 288 16.24 -3.33 19.57
N LEU A 289 17.09 -2.88 20.50
CA LEU A 289 18.08 -1.84 20.26
C LEU A 289 19.06 -2.17 19.11
N PRO A 290 19.80 -3.29 19.11
CA PRO A 290 20.68 -3.65 18.00
C PRO A 290 19.91 -3.84 16.68
N VAL A 291 18.68 -4.35 16.72
CA VAL A 291 17.82 -4.52 15.54
C VAL A 291 17.49 -3.17 14.91
N ILE A 292 17.10 -2.18 15.72
CA ILE A 292 16.79 -0.83 15.26
C ILE A 292 18.04 -0.16 14.68
N ILE A 293 19.19 -0.24 15.38
CA ILE A 293 20.46 0.33 14.90
C ILE A 293 20.83 -0.27 13.54
N ASN A 294 20.71 -1.60 13.38
CA ASN A 294 20.97 -2.27 12.11
C ASN A 294 20.10 -1.70 10.98
N GLU A 295 18.81 -1.53 11.25
CA GLU A 295 17.86 -1.00 10.27
C GLU A 295 18.14 0.47 9.92
N VAL A 296 18.47 1.30 10.91
CA VAL A 296 18.81 2.71 10.70
C VAL A 296 20.07 2.84 9.86
N ILE A 297 21.15 2.12 10.17
CA ILE A 297 22.42 2.19 9.41
C ILE A 297 22.18 1.83 7.94
N VAL A 298 21.47 0.73 7.68
CA VAL A 298 21.17 0.27 6.31
C VAL A 298 20.31 1.28 5.56
N ARG A 299 19.22 1.77 6.16
CA ARG A 299 18.31 2.73 5.53
C ARG A 299 18.97 4.09 5.29
N ALA A 300 19.73 4.60 6.27
CA ALA A 300 20.45 5.86 6.15
C ALA A 300 21.52 5.79 5.06
N SER A 301 22.29 4.71 5.03
CA SER A 301 23.33 4.51 4.01
C SER A 301 22.72 4.39 2.62
N TYR A 302 21.64 3.63 2.45
CA TYR A 302 20.90 3.55 1.19
C TYR A 302 20.43 4.94 0.75
N PHE A 303 19.76 5.68 1.66
CA PHE A 303 19.26 7.01 1.37
C PHE A 303 20.37 7.96 0.90
N ILE A 304 21.48 8.03 1.64
CA ILE A 304 22.62 8.90 1.30
C ILE A 304 23.18 8.54 -0.09
N ARG A 305 23.36 7.24 -0.37
CA ARG A 305 23.93 6.79 -1.65
C ARG A 305 23.00 7.06 -2.83
N ARG A 306 21.69 6.83 -2.67
CA ARG A 306 20.72 7.09 -3.74
C ARG A 306 20.49 8.57 -3.95
N LEU A 307 20.45 9.36 -2.89
CA LEU A 307 20.42 10.82 -2.98
C LEU A 307 21.64 11.35 -3.73
N TYR A 308 22.85 10.91 -3.36
CA TYR A 308 24.08 11.32 -4.05
C TYR A 308 24.09 10.93 -5.53
N SER A 309 23.65 9.70 -5.86
CA SER A 309 23.57 9.24 -7.25
C SER A 309 22.60 10.07 -8.08
N GLU A 310 21.44 10.43 -7.54
CA GLU A 310 20.42 11.22 -8.25
C GLU A 310 20.87 12.69 -8.40
N LEU A 311 21.50 13.27 -7.37
CA LEU A 311 22.08 14.62 -7.43
C LEU A 311 23.21 14.74 -8.47
N LYS A 312 23.90 13.65 -8.80
CA LYS A 312 24.92 13.65 -9.87
C LYS A 312 24.30 13.61 -11.27
N GLN A 313 23.07 13.13 -11.40
CA GLN A 313 22.38 12.93 -12.68
C GLN A 313 21.46 14.11 -13.03
N HIS A 314 21.12 14.95 -12.06
CA HIS A 314 20.17 16.05 -12.22
C HIS A 314 20.72 17.34 -11.58
N ASP A 315 20.63 18.46 -12.29
CA ASP A 315 21.12 19.76 -11.82
C ASP A 315 20.19 20.42 -10.79
N SER A 316 18.93 19.97 -10.71
CA SER A 316 17.90 20.53 -9.84
C SER A 316 17.29 19.50 -8.90
N ILE A 317 17.13 19.89 -7.63
CA ILE A 317 16.45 19.08 -6.59
C ILE A 317 15.01 18.72 -6.99
N ARG A 318 14.36 19.57 -7.80
CA ARG A 318 12.97 19.35 -8.26
C ARG A 318 12.84 18.20 -9.25
N GLU A 319 13.92 17.81 -9.90
CA GLU A 319 13.95 16.74 -10.90
C GLU A 319 14.28 15.36 -10.31
N LEU A 320 14.63 15.31 -9.02
CA LEU A 320 15.03 14.08 -8.35
C LEU A 320 13.88 13.08 -8.26
N ASN A 321 14.19 11.81 -8.52
CA ASN A 321 13.23 10.74 -8.34
C ASN A 321 13.17 10.29 -6.88
N TRP A 322 12.36 10.98 -6.08
CA TRP A 322 12.17 10.69 -4.66
C TRP A 322 11.75 9.23 -4.38
N LYS A 323 11.03 8.57 -5.30
CA LYS A 323 10.64 7.15 -5.14
C LYS A 323 11.84 6.20 -5.16
N LYS A 324 12.96 6.60 -5.79
CA LYS A 324 14.22 5.85 -5.77
C LYS A 324 15.09 6.18 -4.56
N ILE A 325 14.97 7.39 -4.03
CA ILE A 325 15.79 7.89 -2.92
C ILE A 325 15.25 7.39 -1.57
N PHE A 326 13.94 7.44 -1.36
CA PHE A 326 13.35 7.05 -0.07
C PHE A 326 13.65 5.58 0.24
N PRO A 327 14.20 5.27 1.43
CA PRO A 327 14.59 3.92 1.80
C PRO A 327 13.37 3.10 2.22
N TYR A 328 12.32 3.03 1.41
CA TYR A 328 11.08 2.33 1.73
C TYR A 328 10.43 1.70 0.50
N ASN A 329 9.83 0.52 0.67
CA ASN A 329 9.06 -0.18 -0.36
C ASN A 329 9.77 -0.32 -1.72
N ASN A 330 11.08 -0.57 -1.71
CA ASN A 330 11.88 -0.92 -2.88
C ASN A 330 12.60 -2.25 -2.59
N ARG A 331 12.73 -3.13 -3.61
CA ARG A 331 13.38 -4.43 -3.40
C ARG A 331 14.85 -4.32 -2.99
N THR A 332 15.55 -3.29 -3.45
CA THR A 332 16.96 -3.05 -3.13
C THR A 332 17.17 -2.90 -1.62
N ILE A 333 16.43 -1.97 -0.99
CA ILE A 333 16.51 -1.78 0.47
C ILE A 333 16.05 -3.02 1.23
N ASN A 334 15.01 -3.71 0.75
CA ASN A 334 14.56 -4.96 1.39
C ASN A 334 15.63 -6.06 1.32
N ARG A 335 16.32 -6.21 0.19
CA ARG A 335 17.43 -7.16 0.07
C ARG A 335 18.59 -6.82 1.01
N MET A 336 18.97 -5.53 1.08
CA MET A 336 19.99 -5.07 2.04
C MET A 336 19.59 -5.36 3.48
N LEU A 337 18.33 -5.10 3.86
CA LEU A 337 17.81 -5.39 5.19
C LEU A 337 17.79 -6.91 5.47
N THR A 338 17.42 -7.74 4.51
CA THR A 338 17.47 -9.21 4.64
C THR A 338 18.90 -9.69 4.89
N ILE A 339 19.87 -9.17 4.15
CA ILE A 339 21.28 -9.52 4.36
C ILE A 339 21.76 -9.03 5.72
N ALA A 340 21.51 -7.77 6.06
CA ALA A 340 21.98 -7.19 7.32
C ALA A 340 21.38 -7.88 8.55
N THR A 341 20.07 -8.17 8.53
CA THR A 341 19.41 -8.89 9.63
C THR A 341 19.79 -10.37 9.65
N GLY A 342 20.04 -10.98 8.50
CA GLY A 342 20.55 -12.36 8.41
C GLY A 342 21.96 -12.50 8.93
N THR A 343 22.86 -11.57 8.59
CA THR A 343 24.21 -11.49 9.15
C THR A 343 24.16 -11.26 10.66
N PHE A 344 23.32 -10.33 11.13
CA PHE A 344 23.11 -10.11 12.55
C PHE A 344 22.75 -11.39 13.29
N ILE A 345 21.72 -12.11 12.82
CA ILE A 345 21.28 -13.36 13.45
C ILE A 345 22.31 -14.48 13.34
N ALA A 346 23.02 -14.60 12.22
CA ALA A 346 24.07 -15.61 12.09
C ALA A 346 25.19 -15.39 13.12
N VAL A 347 25.64 -14.14 13.31
CA VAL A 347 26.69 -13.81 14.27
C VAL A 347 26.17 -13.92 15.70
N ASP A 348 24.93 -13.49 15.97
CA ASP A 348 24.28 -13.61 17.28
C ASP A 348 24.15 -15.07 17.74
N LEU A 349 23.61 -15.94 16.89
CA LEU A 349 23.50 -17.37 17.18
C LEU A 349 24.87 -18.02 17.39
N PHE A 350 25.89 -17.58 16.63
CA PHE A 350 27.26 -18.05 16.80
C PHE A 350 27.84 -17.61 18.15
N ASP A 351 27.71 -16.33 18.53
CA ASP A 351 28.17 -15.81 19.82
C ASP A 351 27.45 -16.47 21.00
N ALA A 352 26.12 -16.63 20.91
CA ALA A 352 25.33 -17.35 21.89
C ALA A 352 25.81 -18.80 22.06
N GLY A 353 26.15 -19.48 20.96
CA GLY A 353 26.73 -20.82 20.95
C GLY A 353 28.08 -20.89 21.65
N VAL A 354 29.01 -20.00 21.27
CA VAL A 354 30.36 -19.92 21.87
C VAL A 354 30.28 -19.64 23.37
N ARG A 355 29.51 -18.62 23.78
CA ARG A 355 29.40 -18.24 25.20
C ARG A 355 28.71 -19.30 26.04
N SER A 356 27.76 -20.03 25.46
CA SER A 356 27.09 -21.13 26.15
C SER A 356 28.01 -22.34 26.29
N ALA A 357 28.82 -22.65 25.27
CA ALA A 357 29.84 -23.68 25.35
C ALA A 357 30.89 -23.34 26.42
N ILE A 358 31.33 -22.08 26.49
CA ILE A 358 32.25 -21.61 27.55
C ILE A 358 31.60 -21.78 28.94
N LYS A 359 30.32 -21.41 29.10
CA LYS A 359 29.60 -21.50 30.38
C LYS A 359 29.40 -22.95 30.85
N THR A 360 29.28 -23.92 29.94
CA THR A 360 29.05 -25.33 30.28
C THR A 360 30.27 -26.24 30.15
N GLY A 361 31.46 -25.67 29.94
CA GLY A 361 32.69 -26.45 29.78
C GLY A 361 32.72 -27.31 28.50
N GLY A 362 32.00 -26.89 27.46
CA GLY A 362 31.95 -27.56 26.16
C GLY A 362 30.94 -28.70 26.04
N ALA A 363 30.24 -29.06 27.12
CA ALA A 363 29.21 -30.10 27.09
C ALA A 363 27.88 -29.57 26.53
N ILE A 364 27.34 -30.24 25.50
CA ILE A 364 25.99 -29.98 24.96
C ILE A 364 24.98 -30.75 25.82
N ASN A 365 24.47 -30.10 26.86
CA ASN A 365 23.50 -30.65 27.80
C ASN A 365 22.32 -29.66 27.98
N PRO A 366 21.29 -29.97 28.80
CA PRO A 366 20.18 -29.04 29.02
C PRO A 366 20.61 -27.65 29.53
N ALA A 367 21.69 -27.56 30.31
CA ALA A 367 22.23 -26.28 30.78
C ALA A 367 22.84 -25.45 29.64
N PHE A 368 23.44 -26.11 28.64
CA PHE A 368 23.95 -25.43 27.43
C PHE A 368 22.79 -24.78 26.67
N TRP A 369 21.72 -25.54 26.42
CA TRP A 369 20.54 -25.01 25.73
C TRP A 369 19.84 -23.92 26.53
N GLY A 370 19.76 -24.05 27.86
CA GLY A 370 19.25 -22.99 28.72
C GLY A 370 20.06 -21.69 28.61
N SER A 371 21.39 -21.77 28.68
CA SER A 371 22.27 -20.61 28.47
C SER A 371 22.15 -20.05 27.06
N PHE A 372 22.04 -20.91 26.05
CA PHE A 372 21.96 -20.52 24.65
C PHE A 372 20.71 -19.69 24.40
N VAL A 373 19.55 -20.23 24.76
CA VAL A 373 18.24 -19.58 24.57
C VAL A 373 18.17 -18.22 25.26
N LEU A 374 18.77 -18.06 26.45
CA LEU A 374 18.81 -16.77 27.14
C LEU A 374 19.66 -15.72 26.41
N ARG A 375 20.60 -16.11 25.56
CA ARG A 375 21.49 -15.20 24.83
C ARG A 375 20.97 -14.83 23.45
N VAL A 376 20.11 -15.64 22.87
CA VAL A 376 19.57 -15.40 21.52
C VAL A 376 18.71 -14.14 21.49
N ASN A 377 18.92 -13.31 20.46
CA ASN A 377 18.07 -12.16 20.21
C ASN A 377 16.78 -12.55 19.46
N PHE A 378 15.70 -12.74 20.21
CA PHE A 378 14.40 -13.15 19.65
C PHE A 378 13.77 -12.08 18.75
N VAL A 379 13.95 -10.80 19.09
CA VAL A 379 13.44 -9.68 18.29
C VAL A 379 14.10 -9.69 16.90
N GLY A 380 15.41 -9.94 16.84
CA GLY A 380 16.18 -10.06 15.62
C GLY A 380 15.71 -11.23 14.76
N ILE A 381 15.43 -12.40 15.35
CA ILE A 381 14.92 -13.57 14.62
C ILE A 381 13.58 -13.23 13.97
N GLY A 382 12.66 -12.63 14.73
CA GLY A 382 11.36 -12.19 14.22
C GLY A 382 11.53 -11.18 13.08
N ARG A 383 12.41 -10.18 13.25
CA ARG A 383 12.68 -9.17 12.23
C ARG A 383 13.31 -9.75 10.96
N PHE A 384 14.22 -10.71 11.09
CA PHE A 384 14.83 -11.41 9.97
C PHE A 384 13.80 -12.25 9.21
N ALA A 385 12.90 -12.95 9.91
CA ALA A 385 11.81 -13.69 9.29
C ALA A 385 10.91 -12.77 8.43
N ILE A 386 10.57 -11.58 8.94
CA ILE A 386 9.82 -10.56 8.18
C ILE A 386 10.62 -10.09 6.96
N ALA A 387 11.95 -9.89 7.09
CA ALA A 387 12.81 -9.49 5.98
C ALA A 387 12.81 -10.54 4.86
N CYS A 388 13.02 -11.81 5.21
CA CYS A 388 12.97 -12.94 4.29
C CYS A 388 11.62 -13.03 3.58
N TYR A 389 10.52 -12.96 4.33
CA TYR A 389 9.18 -12.98 3.75
C TYR A 389 8.96 -11.85 2.74
N SER A 390 9.29 -10.62 3.12
CA SER A 390 9.13 -9.45 2.26
C SER A 390 9.96 -9.55 0.97
N ASP A 391 11.21 -10.00 1.09
CA ASP A 391 12.14 -10.13 -0.04
C ASP A 391 11.75 -11.27 -0.99
N ILE A 392 11.30 -12.42 -0.47
CA ILE A 392 10.72 -13.52 -1.27
C ILE A 392 9.45 -13.04 -1.98
N LYS A 393 8.53 -12.39 -1.26
CA LYS A 393 7.28 -11.86 -1.82
C LYS A 393 7.55 -10.89 -2.97
N MET A 394 8.52 -9.98 -2.82
CA MET A 394 8.90 -9.06 -3.88
C MET A 394 9.54 -9.77 -5.08
N GLY A 395 10.33 -10.83 -4.84
CA GLY A 395 10.87 -11.68 -5.90
C GLY A 395 9.78 -12.40 -6.71
N LEU A 396 8.79 -12.98 -6.04
CA LEU A 396 7.63 -13.61 -6.69
C LEU A 396 6.79 -12.60 -7.46
N LYS A 397 6.54 -11.42 -6.86
CA LYS A 397 5.82 -10.32 -7.51
C LYS A 397 6.55 -9.87 -8.77
N LEU A 398 7.88 -9.71 -8.75
CA LEU A 398 8.65 -9.35 -9.94
C LEU A 398 8.43 -10.34 -11.08
N LYS A 399 8.48 -11.64 -10.79
CA LYS A 399 8.27 -12.70 -11.80
C LYS A 399 6.88 -12.59 -12.42
N SER A 400 5.84 -12.51 -11.58
CA SER A 400 4.46 -12.35 -12.04
C SER A 400 4.26 -11.07 -12.85
N THR A 401 4.77 -9.92 -12.39
CA THR A 401 4.67 -8.64 -13.08
C THR A 401 5.39 -8.65 -14.44
N LYS A 402 6.56 -9.29 -14.54
CA LYS A 402 7.25 -9.47 -15.84
C LYS A 402 6.45 -10.33 -16.81
N THR A 403 5.80 -11.38 -16.33
CA THR A 403 4.92 -12.21 -17.17
C THR A 403 3.73 -11.41 -17.68
N SER A 404 3.05 -10.66 -16.82
CA SER A 404 1.94 -9.78 -17.23
C SER A 404 2.39 -8.70 -18.21
N PHE A 405 3.55 -8.08 -17.97
CA PHE A 405 4.14 -7.11 -18.88
C PHE A 405 4.34 -7.69 -20.29
N LEU A 406 4.91 -8.89 -20.40
CA LEU A 406 5.12 -9.54 -21.70
C LEU A 406 3.79 -9.86 -22.41
N ALA A 407 2.78 -10.31 -21.68
CA ALA A 407 1.45 -10.56 -22.23
C ALA A 407 0.81 -9.27 -22.78
N THR A 408 0.82 -8.19 -21.99
CA THR A 408 0.32 -6.87 -22.42
C THR A 408 1.13 -6.32 -23.59
N GLN A 409 2.44 -6.55 -23.62
CA GLN A 409 3.30 -6.12 -24.72
C GLN A 409 2.96 -6.86 -26.02
N MET A 410 2.65 -8.15 -25.94
CA MET A 410 2.16 -8.91 -27.10
C MET A 410 0.83 -8.34 -27.60
N GLU A 411 -0.12 -8.05 -26.70
CA GLU A 411 -1.40 -7.44 -27.07
C GLU A 411 -1.21 -6.08 -27.74
N TYR A 412 -0.32 -5.23 -27.21
CA TYR A 412 0.05 -3.95 -27.79
C TYR A 412 0.59 -4.09 -29.23
N ILE A 413 1.42 -5.09 -29.49
CA ILE A 413 1.97 -5.37 -30.82
C ILE A 413 0.87 -5.88 -31.77
N TYR A 414 -0.01 -6.78 -31.31
CA TYR A 414 -1.14 -7.26 -32.12
C TYR A 414 -2.10 -6.12 -32.49
N ASN A 415 -2.40 -5.24 -31.54
CA ASN A 415 -3.27 -4.09 -31.75
C ASN A 415 -2.63 -3.08 -32.72
N LEU A 416 -1.32 -2.83 -32.61
CA LEU A 416 -0.56 -2.02 -33.58
C LEU A 416 -0.62 -2.62 -35.00
N ASN A 417 -0.42 -3.93 -35.12
CA ASN A 417 -0.53 -4.62 -36.42
C ASN A 417 -1.94 -4.49 -37.01
N ALA A 418 -2.99 -4.60 -36.19
CA ALA A 418 -4.36 -4.39 -36.64
C ALA A 418 -4.59 -2.96 -37.14
N ILE A 419 -4.08 -1.94 -36.43
CA ILE A 419 -4.13 -0.54 -36.87
C ILE A 419 -3.46 -0.38 -38.25
N VAL A 420 -2.27 -0.97 -38.44
CA VAL A 420 -1.57 -0.93 -39.73
C VAL A 420 -2.39 -1.57 -40.84
N LEU A 421 -3.00 -2.75 -40.59
CA LEU A 421 -3.84 -3.44 -41.57
C LEU A 421 -5.08 -2.60 -41.95
N TYR A 422 -5.74 -1.97 -40.98
CA TYR A 422 -6.88 -1.09 -41.26
C TYR A 422 -6.47 0.19 -42.00
N LYS A 423 -5.31 0.78 -41.71
CA LYS A 423 -4.76 1.93 -42.46
C LYS A 423 -4.39 1.54 -43.91
N GLN A 424 -3.83 0.36 -44.10
CA GLN A 424 -3.60 -0.20 -45.44
C GLN A 424 -4.91 -0.41 -46.19
N ALA A 425 -5.94 -0.94 -45.53
CA ALA A 425 -7.26 -1.13 -46.13
C ALA A 425 -7.92 0.20 -46.55
N ASP A 426 -7.84 1.25 -45.72
CA ASP A 426 -8.31 2.61 -46.09
C ASP A 426 -7.55 3.15 -47.31
N MET A 427 -6.22 3.00 -47.33
CA MET A 427 -5.39 3.41 -48.46
C MET A 427 -5.74 2.67 -49.76
N PHE A 428 -6.08 1.38 -49.71
CA PHE A 428 -6.54 0.64 -50.90
C PHE A 428 -7.90 1.11 -51.42
N ILE A 429 -8.80 1.54 -50.53
CA ILE A 429 -10.08 2.15 -50.92
C ILE A 429 -9.81 3.49 -51.62
N GLU A 430 -8.94 4.31 -51.06
CA GLU A 430 -8.55 5.60 -51.64
C GLU A 430 -7.88 5.41 -53.02
N ALA A 431 -6.90 4.51 -53.14
CA ALA A 431 -6.22 4.22 -54.41
C ALA A 431 -7.20 3.75 -55.50
N ARG A 432 -8.16 2.88 -55.16
CA ARG A 432 -9.20 2.43 -56.09
C ARG A 432 -10.10 3.57 -56.54
N SER A 433 -10.48 4.46 -55.62
CA SER A 433 -11.31 5.62 -55.95
C SER A 433 -10.59 6.57 -56.93
N VAL A 434 -9.28 6.77 -56.74
CA VAL A 434 -8.43 7.57 -57.63
C VAL A 434 -8.27 6.91 -58.99
N GLU A 435 -7.97 5.61 -59.03
CA GLU A 435 -7.87 4.84 -60.28
C GLU A 435 -9.15 4.94 -61.11
N LYS A 436 -10.31 4.78 -60.47
CA LYS A 436 -11.61 4.92 -61.15
C LYS A 436 -11.83 6.33 -61.70
N ALA A 437 -11.51 7.37 -60.93
CA ALA A 437 -11.65 8.76 -61.37
C ALA A 437 -10.75 9.06 -62.58
N ILE A 438 -9.53 8.51 -62.61
CA ILE A 438 -8.62 8.62 -63.76
C ILE A 438 -9.22 7.91 -64.98
N SER A 439 -9.71 6.68 -64.84
CA SER A 439 -10.34 5.94 -65.94
C SER A 439 -11.60 6.64 -66.49
N GLU A 440 -12.41 7.26 -65.62
CA GLU A 440 -13.58 8.04 -66.05
C GLU A 440 -13.16 9.33 -66.80
N LEU A 441 -12.07 9.97 -66.37
CA LEU A 441 -11.49 11.12 -67.06
C LEU A 441 -10.94 10.73 -68.44
N GLU A 442 -10.22 9.61 -68.54
CA GLU A 442 -9.70 9.08 -69.81
C GLU A 442 -10.83 8.78 -70.80
N ASN A 443 -11.88 8.09 -70.34
CA ASN A 443 -13.04 7.80 -71.18
C ASN A 443 -13.73 9.08 -71.69
N LYS A 444 -13.90 10.09 -70.83
CA LYS A 444 -14.44 11.40 -71.24
C LYS A 444 -13.52 12.14 -72.20
N ALA A 445 -12.20 12.06 -72.04
CA ALA A 445 -11.24 12.66 -72.95
C ALA A 445 -11.36 12.04 -74.36
N VAL A 446 -11.52 10.71 -74.44
CA VAL A 446 -11.76 9.99 -75.70
C VAL A 446 -13.10 10.41 -76.33
N GLU A 447 -14.16 10.57 -75.53
CA GLU A 447 -15.45 11.05 -76.01
C GLU A 447 -15.35 12.47 -76.59
N ILE A 448 -14.63 13.37 -75.90
CA ILE A 448 -14.37 14.74 -76.35
C ILE A 448 -13.55 14.74 -77.64
N GLU A 449 -12.51 13.92 -77.72
CA GLU A 449 -11.67 13.79 -78.93
C GLU A 449 -12.50 13.30 -80.14
N CYS A 450 -13.36 12.30 -79.93
CA CYS A 450 -14.26 11.79 -80.95
C CYS A 450 -15.28 12.86 -81.41
N TYR A 451 -15.83 13.62 -80.46
CA TYR A 451 -16.71 14.75 -80.76
C TYR A 451 -16.00 15.82 -81.61
N TYR A 452 -14.80 16.26 -81.21
CA TYR A 452 -14.03 17.25 -81.96
C TYR A 452 -13.64 16.77 -83.35
N LYS A 453 -13.27 15.49 -83.48
CA LYS A 453 -12.97 14.90 -84.79
C LYS A 453 -14.18 14.91 -85.72
N ASN A 454 -15.35 14.52 -85.22
CA ASN A 454 -16.60 14.59 -85.99
C ASN A 454 -16.95 16.03 -86.39
N GLN A 455 -16.75 17.01 -85.50
CA GLN A 455 -16.96 18.42 -85.83
C GLN A 455 -16.00 18.93 -86.91
N LEU A 456 -14.72 18.56 -86.84
CA LEU A 456 -13.73 18.90 -87.85
C LEU A 456 -14.05 18.28 -89.21
N GLU A 457 -14.55 17.04 -89.24
CA GLU A 457 -15.01 16.40 -90.48
C GLU A 457 -16.23 17.11 -91.08
N LEU A 458 -17.19 17.55 -90.25
CA LEU A 458 -18.34 18.34 -90.70
C LEU A 458 -17.92 19.72 -91.24
N ILE A 459 -16.96 20.39 -90.57
CA ILE A 459 -16.41 21.66 -91.01
C ILE A 459 -15.63 21.47 -92.32
N ALA A 460 -14.79 20.44 -92.42
CA ALA A 460 -14.03 20.14 -93.65
C ALA A 460 -14.97 19.80 -94.82
N GLY A 461 -16.04 19.03 -94.57
CA GLY A 461 -17.09 18.77 -95.56
C GLY A 461 -17.80 20.05 -95.99
N SER A 462 -18.12 20.93 -95.03
CA SER A 462 -18.74 22.24 -95.30
C SER A 462 -17.81 23.16 -96.11
N LEU A 463 -16.51 23.19 -95.78
CA LEU A 463 -15.49 23.95 -96.51
C LEU A 463 -15.28 23.44 -97.93
N ASN A 464 -15.29 22.11 -98.14
CA ASN A 464 -15.25 21.52 -99.48
C ASN A 464 -16.48 21.89 -100.30
N ASN A 465 -17.68 21.80 -99.71
CA ASN A 465 -18.90 22.24 -100.37
C ASN A 465 -18.85 23.73 -100.71
N ILE A 466 -18.39 24.58 -99.80
CA ILE A 466 -18.18 26.02 -100.04
C ILE A 466 -17.16 26.25 -101.16
N SER A 467 -16.07 25.49 -101.21
CA SER A 467 -15.07 25.56 -102.28
C SER A 467 -15.66 25.17 -103.64
N GLU A 468 -16.45 24.10 -103.68
CA GLU A 468 -17.12 23.64 -104.90
C GLU A 468 -18.18 24.66 -105.38
N TYR A 469 -19.00 25.19 -104.47
CA TYR A 469 -19.91 26.29 -104.75
C TYR A 469 -19.17 27.55 -105.19
N SER A 470 -18.04 27.88 -104.58
CA SER A 470 -17.19 29.02 -104.96
C SER A 470 -16.67 28.87 -106.38
N GLN A 471 -16.23 27.68 -106.79
CA GLN A 471 -15.80 27.40 -108.17
C GLN A 471 -16.97 27.47 -109.17
N LEU A 472 -18.15 26.94 -108.80
CA LEU A 472 -19.35 27.02 -109.63
C LEU A 472 -19.86 28.46 -109.80
N ILE A 473 -19.79 29.26 -108.74
CA ILE A 473 -20.16 30.69 -108.73
C ILE A 473 -19.21 31.48 -109.64
N GLU A 474 -17.90 31.25 -109.54
CA GLU A 474 -16.91 31.92 -110.37
C GLU A 474 -17.05 31.53 -111.86
N ASN A 475 -17.36 30.26 -112.16
CA ASN A 475 -17.61 29.80 -113.52
C ASN A 475 -18.88 30.41 -114.15
N ARG A 476 -19.93 30.67 -113.35
CA ARG A 476 -21.17 31.25 -113.85
C ARG A 476 -21.18 32.78 -113.84
N ASN A 477 -20.46 33.41 -112.91
CA ASN A 477 -20.35 34.86 -112.74
C ASN A 477 -18.89 35.25 -112.46
N PRO A 478 -18.05 35.39 -113.50
CA PRO A 478 -16.63 35.71 -113.34
C PRO A 478 -16.43 37.05 -112.60
N GLY A 479 -15.60 37.07 -111.56
CA GLY A 479 -15.27 38.25 -110.76
C GLY A 479 -16.11 38.47 -109.49
N LEU A 480 -17.20 37.72 -109.30
CA LEU A 480 -18.09 37.84 -108.13
C LEU A 480 -17.42 37.35 -106.82
N LYS A 481 -16.51 36.36 -106.90
CA LYS A 481 -15.77 35.87 -105.73
C LYS A 481 -14.90 36.96 -105.09
N ASN A 482 -14.25 37.79 -105.90
CA ASN A 482 -13.37 38.86 -105.41
C ASN A 482 -14.17 39.98 -104.72
N GLN A 483 -15.39 40.29 -105.23
CA GLN A 483 -16.28 41.26 -104.59
C GLN A 483 -16.81 40.77 -103.24
N LEU A 484 -17.13 39.47 -103.13
CA LEU A 484 -17.59 38.89 -101.86
C LEU A 484 -16.46 38.77 -100.82
N LEU A 485 -15.21 38.54 -101.24
CA LEU A 485 -14.03 38.56 -100.36
C LEU A 485 -13.72 39.97 -99.84
N GLU A 486 -13.91 41.01 -100.66
CA GLU A 486 -13.79 42.42 -100.25
C GLU A 486 -14.84 42.86 -99.19
N ILE A 487 -15.92 42.09 -99.01
CA ILE A 487 -16.96 42.35 -97.99
C ILE A 487 -16.66 41.59 -96.67
N LEU A 488 -15.84 40.54 -96.73
CA LEU A 488 -15.52 39.66 -95.59
C LEU A 488 -14.16 39.94 -94.94
N ASP A 489 -13.26 40.66 -95.63
CA ASP A 489 -12.19 41.47 -95.00
C ASP A 489 -12.78 42.74 -94.35
#